data_AF-K9G9U6-F1
#
_entry.id   AF-K9G9U6-F1
#
_cell.length_a   1.000
_cell.length_b   1.000
_cell.length_c   1.000
_cell.angle_alpha   90.00
_cell.angle_beta   90.00
_cell.angle_gamma   90.00
#
_symmetry.space_group_name_H-M   'P 1'
#
loop_
_entity.id
_entity.type
_entity.pdbx_description
1 polymer ?
#
loop_
_entity_poly.entity_id
_entity_poly.type
_entity_poly.pdbx_seq_one_letter_code
_entity_poly.pdbx_strand_id
1 'polypeptide(L)'
;MNLFRLLADFSHLASIFMLLQKMKTSSSCSGLSFKSQVLYLLVFVTRYLDLFWTFTDSLYLTTFKLLFIGSSAYVIYLMLNDYKPTHDPNIDTFKVQYLLGISAVLAILFPRDYRISEVGCILSMVWKRPD
;
A
#
# COMPACT_ATOMS: atom_id res chain seq x y z
N MET A 1 -19.83 11.89 5.58
CA MET A 1 -18.50 11.46 6.06
C MET A 1 -18.51 11.54 7.58
N ASN A 2 -17.99 10.52 8.28
CA ASN A 2 -17.94 10.48 9.75
C ASN A 2 -16.62 11.05 10.25
N LEU A 3 -16.61 11.78 11.37
CA LEU A 3 -15.42 12.41 11.95
C LEU A 3 -14.29 11.40 12.21
N PHE A 4 -14.61 10.23 12.72
CA PHE A 4 -13.64 9.15 12.95
C PHE A 4 -12.94 8.69 11.67
N ARG A 5 -13.66 8.66 10.55
CA ARG A 5 -13.10 8.28 9.25
C ARG A 5 -12.10 9.33 8.75
N LEU A 6 -12.48 10.59 8.88
CA LEU A 6 -11.62 11.73 8.54
C LEU A 6 -10.30 11.67 9.34
N LEU A 7 -10.38 11.50 10.65
CA LEU A 7 -9.20 11.41 11.53
C LEU A 7 -8.31 10.21 11.20
N ALA A 8 -8.91 9.06 10.87
CA ALA A 8 -8.16 7.88 10.46
C ALA A 8 -7.38 8.12 9.15
N ASP A 9 -8.00 8.77 8.16
CA ASP A 9 -7.36 9.09 6.88
C ASP A 9 -6.18 10.07 7.07
N PHE A 10 -6.34 11.09 7.92
CA PHE A 10 -5.25 12.02 8.27
C PHE A 10 -4.13 11.36 9.08
N SER A 11 -4.45 10.51 10.05
CA SER A 11 -3.46 9.76 10.83
C SER A 11 -2.62 8.84 9.94
N HIS A 12 -3.27 8.17 8.98
CA HIS A 12 -2.58 7.32 8.02
C HIS A 12 -1.65 8.12 7.09
N LEU A 13 -2.11 9.28 6.62
CA LEU A 13 -1.28 10.19 5.81
C LEU A 13 -0.07 10.70 6.61
N ALA A 14 -0.26 11.03 7.89
CA ALA A 14 0.83 11.44 8.78
C ALA A 14 1.89 10.34 8.96
N SER A 15 1.48 9.08 9.07
CA SER A 15 2.40 7.94 9.15
C SER A 15 3.32 7.82 7.93
N ILE A 16 2.74 7.97 6.73
CA ILE A 16 3.51 7.91 5.48
C ILE A 16 4.46 9.10 5.37
N PHE A 17 4.01 10.29 5.77
CA PHE A 17 4.85 11.48 5.79
C PHE A 17 6.04 11.34 6.74
N MET A 18 5.82 10.78 7.94
CA MET A 18 6.90 10.49 8.89
C MET A 18 7.91 9.50 8.32
N LEU A 19 7.47 8.46 7.59
CA LEU A 19 8.38 7.53 6.91
C LEU A 19 9.25 8.25 5.87
N LEU A 20 8.64 9.08 5.02
CA LEU A 20 9.36 9.87 4.01
C LEU A 20 10.34 10.86 4.65
N GLN A 21 9.94 11.53 5.72
CA GLN A 21 10.81 12.44 6.45
C GLN A 21 12.01 11.69 7.05
N LYS A 22 11.79 10.51 7.66
CA LYS A 22 12.86 9.68 8.19
C LYS A 22 13.87 9.28 7.11
N MET A 23 13.39 8.83 5.94
CA MET A 23 14.25 8.48 4.80
C MET A 23 15.08 9.68 4.33
N LYS A 24 14.46 10.86 4.20
CA LYS A 24 15.17 12.08 3.78
C LYS A 24 16.19 12.56 4.80
N THR A 25 15.84 12.58 6.08
CA THR A 25 16.75 13.03 7.15
C THR A 25 17.92 12.08 7.34
N SER A 26 17.69 10.76 7.30
CA SER A 26 18.77 9.76 7.43
C SER A 26 19.53 9.51 6.14
N SER A 27 19.02 10.01 5.00
CA SER A 27 19.55 9.76 3.65
C SER A 27 19.86 8.27 3.39
N SER A 28 19.06 7.38 3.97
CA SER A 28 19.29 5.94 3.94
C SER A 28 17.97 5.19 3.95
N CYS A 29 17.97 4.04 3.26
CA CYS A 29 16.88 3.07 3.28
C CYS A 29 17.21 1.79 4.06
N SER A 30 18.27 1.83 4.90
CA SER A 30 18.67 0.68 5.70
C SER A 30 17.57 0.26 6.67
N GLY A 31 17.27 -1.05 6.71
CA GLY A 31 16.20 -1.64 7.52
C GLY A 31 14.80 -1.61 6.89
N LEU A 32 14.65 -1.11 5.67
CA LEU A 32 13.40 -1.18 4.92
C LEU A 32 13.44 -2.29 3.85
N SER A 33 12.47 -3.20 3.92
CA SER A 33 12.28 -4.28 2.95
C SER A 33 11.71 -3.74 1.63
N PHE A 34 12.43 -3.93 0.52
CA PHE A 34 11.98 -3.47 -0.79
C PHE A 34 10.76 -4.26 -1.26
N LYS A 35 10.80 -5.59 -1.08
CA LYS A 35 9.66 -6.47 -1.39
C LYS A 35 8.39 -6.06 -0.66
N SER A 36 8.52 -5.66 0.60
CA SER A 36 7.37 -5.20 1.40
C SER A 36 6.81 -3.88 0.87
N GLN A 37 7.65 -2.93 0.49
CA GLN A 37 7.19 -1.64 -0.07
C GLN A 37 6.48 -1.82 -1.42
N VAL A 38 7.07 -2.63 -2.32
CA VAL A 38 6.43 -3.00 -3.60
C VAL A 38 5.05 -3.61 -3.35
N LEU A 39 4.94 -4.43 -2.32
CA LEU A 39 3.68 -5.07 -2.05
C LEU A 39 2.67 -4.14 -1.36
N TYR A 40 3.09 -3.22 -0.50
CA TYR A 40 2.22 -2.13 -0.03
C TYR A 40 1.62 -1.36 -1.20
N LEU A 41 2.42 -1.03 -2.22
CA LEU A 41 1.93 -0.40 -3.45
C LEU A 41 0.89 -1.28 -4.16
N LEU A 42 1.17 -2.57 -4.34
CA LEU A 42 0.23 -3.52 -4.97
C LEU A 42 -1.10 -3.58 -4.20
N VAL A 43 -1.06 -3.62 -2.87
CA VAL A 43 -2.23 -3.62 -1.99
C VAL A 43 -3.06 -2.34 -2.16
N PHE A 44 -2.42 -1.17 -2.29
CA PHE A 44 -3.14 0.08 -2.54
C PHE A 44 -3.72 0.15 -3.96
N VAL A 45 -2.98 -0.31 -4.97
CA VAL A 45 -3.47 -0.38 -6.34
C VAL A 45 -4.70 -1.28 -6.42
N THR A 46 -4.60 -2.52 -5.93
CA THR A 46 -5.71 -3.49 -5.95
C THR A 46 -6.93 -3.04 -5.15
N ARG A 47 -6.73 -2.36 -4.01
CA ARG A 47 -7.82 -1.78 -3.20
C ARG A 47 -8.52 -0.62 -3.88
N TYR A 48 -7.76 0.20 -4.60
CA TYR A 48 -8.27 1.42 -5.21
C TYR A 48 -8.47 1.28 -6.72
N LEU A 49 -8.50 0.06 -7.28
CA LEU A 49 -8.84 -0.21 -8.68
C LEU A 49 -10.21 0.35 -9.09
N ASP A 50 -11.14 0.45 -8.13
CA ASP A 50 -12.45 1.09 -8.31
C ASP A 50 -12.35 2.59 -8.66
N LEU A 51 -11.18 3.21 -8.48
CA LEU A 51 -10.93 4.59 -8.91
C LEU A 51 -11.25 4.80 -10.39
N PHE A 52 -11.00 3.80 -11.26
CA PHE A 52 -11.23 3.93 -12.70
C PHE A 52 -12.70 4.00 -13.11
N TRP A 53 -13.61 3.46 -12.31
CA TRP A 53 -15.05 3.42 -12.61
C TRP A 53 -15.86 4.43 -11.80
N THR A 54 -15.37 4.81 -10.61
CA THR A 54 -16.14 5.59 -9.64
C THR A 54 -15.46 6.92 -9.32
N PHE A 55 -15.09 7.69 -10.35
CA PHE A 55 -14.47 9.01 -10.20
C PHE A 55 -15.42 10.08 -9.62
N THR A 56 -16.74 9.87 -9.68
CA THR A 56 -17.77 10.91 -9.52
C THR A 56 -18.30 11.09 -8.09
N ASP A 57 -17.98 10.20 -7.13
CA ASP A 57 -18.65 10.21 -5.82
C ASP A 57 -18.18 11.33 -4.86
N SER A 58 -16.88 11.66 -4.81
CA SER A 58 -16.37 12.74 -3.96
C SER A 58 -14.90 13.06 -4.24
N LEU A 59 -14.59 14.33 -4.53
CA LEU A 59 -13.21 14.80 -4.77
C LEU A 59 -12.26 14.50 -3.61
N TYR A 60 -12.75 14.54 -2.36
CA TYR A 60 -11.97 14.23 -1.17
C TYR A 60 -11.42 12.80 -1.23
N LEU A 61 -12.30 11.82 -1.48
CA LEU A 61 -11.92 10.41 -1.47
C LEU A 61 -10.97 10.08 -2.63
N THR A 62 -11.22 10.64 -3.81
CA THR A 62 -10.35 10.51 -4.98
C THR A 62 -8.95 11.07 -4.71
N THR A 63 -8.87 12.24 -4.07
CA THR A 63 -7.59 12.88 -3.72
C THR A 63 -6.79 12.03 -2.72
N PHE A 64 -7.42 11.53 -1.65
CA PHE A 64 -6.72 10.69 -0.67
C PHE A 64 -6.26 9.36 -1.27
N LYS A 65 -7.07 8.72 -2.12
CA LYS A 65 -6.67 7.50 -2.87
C LYS A 65 -5.42 7.74 -3.71
N LEU A 66 -5.39 8.84 -4.48
CA LEU A 66 -4.24 9.21 -5.31
C LEU A 66 -3.00 9.52 -4.46
N LEU A 67 -3.15 10.23 -3.33
CA LEU A 67 -2.04 10.51 -2.42
C LEU A 67 -1.44 9.24 -1.82
N PHE A 68 -2.25 8.25 -1.44
CA PHE A 68 -1.76 6.98 -0.89
C PHE A 68 -0.97 6.15 -1.92
N ILE A 69 -1.48 6.07 -3.16
CA ILE A 69 -0.77 5.37 -4.24
C ILE A 69 0.52 6.12 -4.61
N GLY A 70 0.43 7.44 -4.80
CA GLY A 70 1.55 8.28 -5.20
C GLY A 70 2.67 8.31 -4.17
N SER A 71 2.33 8.42 -2.88
CA SER A 71 3.33 8.40 -1.81
C SER A 71 4.03 7.04 -1.68
N SER A 72 3.29 5.92 -1.80
CA SER A 72 3.88 4.58 -1.81
C SER A 72 4.80 4.36 -3.02
N ALA A 73 4.40 4.82 -4.20
CA ALA A 73 5.24 4.78 -5.39
C ALA A 73 6.48 5.67 -5.23
N TYR A 74 6.35 6.81 -4.58
CA TYR A 74 7.47 7.71 -4.30
C TYR A 74 8.49 7.08 -3.32
N VAL A 75 8.05 6.33 -2.31
CA VAL A 75 8.96 5.57 -1.44
C VAL A 75 9.79 4.57 -2.26
N ILE A 76 9.14 3.82 -3.16
CA ILE A 76 9.82 2.86 -4.04
C ILE A 76 10.80 3.58 -4.98
N TYR A 77 10.40 4.73 -5.53
CA TYR A 77 11.27 5.56 -6.37
C TYR A 77 12.54 5.98 -5.62
N LEU A 78 12.40 6.49 -4.39
CA LEU A 78 13.53 6.87 -3.54
C LEU A 78 14.45 5.67 -3.26
N MET A 79 13.89 4.47 -3.03
CA MET A 79 14.69 3.25 -2.82
C MET A 79 15.46 2.81 -4.06
N LEU A 80 14.87 2.94 -5.26
CA LEU A 80 15.49 2.48 -6.50
C LEU A 80 16.52 3.45 -7.07
N ASN A 81 16.33 4.75 -6.85
CA ASN A 81 17.16 5.79 -7.44
C ASN A 81 18.15 6.37 -6.42
N ASP A 82 17.64 7.11 -5.43
CA ASP A 82 18.46 7.95 -4.55
C ASP A 82 19.18 7.13 -3.47
N TYR A 83 18.55 6.06 -2.96
CA TYR A 83 19.05 5.27 -1.84
C TYR A 83 19.41 3.83 -2.18
N LYS A 84 19.51 3.51 -3.48
CA LYS A 84 19.93 2.20 -4.00
C LYS A 84 21.17 1.60 -3.33
N PRO A 85 22.27 2.35 -3.08
CA PRO A 85 23.47 1.75 -2.46
C PRO A 85 23.30 1.40 -0.98
N THR A 86 22.27 1.91 -0.31
CA THR A 86 21.96 1.60 1.11
C THR A 86 20.98 0.44 1.26
N HIS A 87 20.51 -0.13 0.14
CA HIS A 87 19.59 -1.26 0.14
C HIS A 87 20.38 -2.56 0.31
N ASP A 88 20.22 -3.19 1.46
CA ASP A 88 20.72 -4.54 1.70
C ASP A 88 19.69 -5.56 1.15
N PRO A 89 20.03 -6.42 0.18
CA PRO A 89 19.09 -7.45 -0.29
C PRO A 89 18.93 -8.60 0.71
N ASN A 90 19.81 -8.74 1.70
CA ASN A 90 19.80 -9.86 2.65
C ASN A 90 18.71 -9.73 3.73
N ILE A 91 18.15 -8.54 3.94
CA ILE A 91 16.98 -8.35 4.82
C ILE A 91 15.69 -8.94 4.21
N ASP A 92 15.67 -9.21 2.90
CA ASP A 92 14.48 -9.64 2.15
C ASP A 92 14.37 -11.17 1.97
N THR A 93 14.46 -11.93 3.06
CA THR A 93 14.36 -13.41 3.06
C THR A 93 12.93 -13.94 2.90
N PHE A 94 11.93 -13.08 3.01
CA PHE A 94 10.52 -13.49 2.97
C PHE A 94 10.08 -13.92 1.56
N LYS A 95 9.47 -15.10 1.46
CA LYS A 95 8.91 -15.67 0.22
C LYS A 95 7.50 -15.12 -0.04
N VAL A 96 7.44 -14.00 -0.77
CA VAL A 96 6.20 -13.30 -1.15
C VAL A 96 5.18 -14.22 -1.84
N GLN A 97 5.64 -15.27 -2.53
CA GLN A 97 4.78 -16.24 -3.22
C GLN A 97 3.77 -16.92 -2.30
N TYR A 98 4.16 -17.29 -1.07
CA TYR A 98 3.22 -17.94 -0.14
C TYR A 98 2.12 -16.99 0.32
N LEU A 99 2.46 -15.71 0.58
CA LEU A 99 1.48 -14.70 0.97
C LEU A 99 0.50 -14.41 -0.17
N LEU A 100 1.00 -14.23 -1.39
CA LEU A 100 0.15 -14.02 -2.57
C LEU A 100 -0.76 -15.22 -2.82
N GLY A 101 -0.25 -16.44 -2.73
CA GLY A 101 -1.03 -17.67 -2.89
C GLY A 101 -2.17 -17.77 -1.87
N ILE A 102 -1.88 -17.60 -0.58
CA ILE A 102 -2.90 -17.65 0.47
C ILE A 102 -3.94 -16.53 0.26
N SER A 103 -3.49 -15.31 -0.03
CA SER A 103 -4.41 -14.19 -0.26
C SER A 103 -5.32 -14.41 -1.46
N ALA A 104 -4.83 -15.03 -2.54
CA ALA A 104 -5.62 -15.32 -3.74
C ALA A 104 -6.67 -16.41 -3.46
N VAL A 105 -6.29 -17.46 -2.72
CA VAL A 105 -7.23 -18.51 -2.31
C VAL A 105 -8.35 -17.93 -1.46
N LEU A 106 -8.03 -17.10 -0.46
CA LEU A 106 -9.04 -16.47 0.40
C LEU A 106 -9.94 -15.49 -0.38
N ALA A 107 -9.37 -14.74 -1.33
CA ALA A 107 -10.12 -13.80 -2.17
C ALA A 107 -11.15 -14.50 -3.07
N ILE A 108 -10.88 -15.73 -3.50
CA ILE A 108 -11.80 -16.55 -4.30
C ILE A 108 -12.84 -17.25 -3.43
N LEU A 109 -12.50 -17.62 -2.19
CA LEU A 109 -13.37 -18.43 -1.33
C LEU A 109 -14.46 -17.63 -0.62
N PHE A 110 -14.25 -16.33 -0.37
CA PHE A 110 -15.19 -15.46 0.35
C PHE A 110 -15.59 -14.15 -0.37
N PRO A 111 -15.93 -14.13 -1.67
CA PRO A 111 -16.49 -12.93 -2.30
C PRO A 111 -17.91 -12.67 -1.76
N ARG A 112 -18.22 -11.39 -1.44
CA ARG A 112 -19.60 -10.96 -1.19
C ARG A 112 -20.37 -10.87 -2.50
N ASP A 113 -19.74 -10.29 -3.53
CA ASP A 113 -20.16 -10.27 -4.93
C ASP A 113 -18.94 -10.57 -5.83
N TYR A 114 -19.15 -11.28 -6.94
CA TYR A 114 -18.09 -11.59 -7.93
C TYR A 114 -17.73 -10.39 -8.82
N ARG A 115 -17.51 -9.22 -8.22
CA ARG A 115 -17.01 -8.02 -8.90
C ARG A 115 -15.50 -7.95 -8.75
N ILE A 116 -14.80 -7.59 -9.83
CA ILE A 116 -13.32 -7.52 -9.86
C ILE A 116 -12.77 -6.60 -8.75
N SER A 117 -13.49 -5.52 -8.44
CA SER A 117 -13.15 -4.60 -7.35
C SER A 117 -13.27 -5.22 -5.96
N GLU A 118 -14.22 -6.14 -5.73
CA GLU A 118 -14.40 -6.82 -4.45
C GLU A 118 -13.36 -7.92 -4.24
N VAL A 119 -13.05 -8.69 -5.28
CA VAL A 119 -11.99 -9.71 -5.22
C VAL A 119 -10.64 -9.06 -4.94
N GLY A 120 -10.34 -7.92 -5.59
CA GLY A 120 -9.15 -7.11 -5.30
C GLY A 120 -9.14 -6.52 -3.88
N CYS A 121 -10.31 -6.20 -3.33
CA CYS A 121 -10.45 -5.70 -1.96
C CYS A 121 -10.14 -6.79 -0.92
N ILE A 122 -10.65 -8.02 -1.10
CA ILE A 122 -10.40 -9.14 -0.17
C ILE A 122 -8.93 -9.54 -0.20
N LEU A 123 -8.32 -9.57 -1.40
CA LEU A 123 -6.88 -9.80 -1.57
C LEU A 123 -6.06 -8.79 -0.74
N SER A 124 -6.47 -7.52 -0.75
CA SER A 124 -5.87 -6.43 -0.01
C SER A 124 -6.15 -6.49 1.51
N MET A 125 -7.25 -7.11 1.95
CA MET A 125 -7.59 -7.27 3.37
C MET A 125 -6.74 -8.34 4.06
N VAL A 126 -6.51 -9.47 3.40
CA VAL A 126 -5.66 -10.56 3.93
C VAL A 126 -4.22 -10.11 4.16
N TRP A 127 -3.76 -9.12 3.40
CA TRP A 127 -2.41 -8.57 3.48
C TRP A 127 -2.21 -7.46 4.51
N LYS A 128 -3.29 -6.91 5.09
CA LYS A 128 -3.13 -5.93 6.17
C LYS A 128 -2.62 -6.71 7.38
N ARG A 129 -1.31 -6.60 7.66
CA ARG A 129 -0.72 -7.18 8.88
C ARG A 129 -1.62 -6.82 10.07
N PRO A 130 -1.95 -7.79 10.94
CA PRO A 130 -2.47 -7.49 12.26
C PRO A 130 -1.31 -6.88 13.05
N ASP A 131 -1.14 -5.57 12.92
CA ASP A 131 -0.35 -4.76 13.84
C ASP A 131 -1.28 -4.25 14.96
#